data_AF-A0A6B3N6Z4-F1
#
_entry.id   AF-A0A6B3N6Z4-F1
#
_cell.length_a   1.000
_cell.length_b   1.000
_cell.length_c   1.000
_cell.angle_alpha   90.00
_cell.angle_beta   90.00
_cell.angle_gamma   90.00
#
_symmetry.space_group_name_H-M   'P 1'
#
loop_
_entity.id
_entity.type
_entity.pdbx_description
1 polymer ?
#
loop_
_entity_poly.entity_id
_entity_poly.type
_entity_poly.pdbx_seq_one_letter_code
_entity_poly.pdbx_strand_id
1 'polypeptide(L)' 'MPKGNPHPTQTPGFVVGKFARSDAGKVQLSKKNLQVKLDIDCDQAVRKMSDRSAWLRRVIREALVKEGLL' A
#
# COMPACT_ATOMS: atom_id res chain seq x y z
N MET A 1 -5.04 -25.67 -25.78
CA MET A 1 -4.76 -24.81 -24.61
C MET A 1 -5.99 -24.80 -23.72
N PRO A 2 -5.90 -25.07 -22.41
CA PRO A 2 -7.09 -25.02 -21.57
C PRO A 2 -7.57 -23.57 -21.49
N LYS A 3 -8.80 -23.34 -21.94
CA LYS A 3 -9.51 -22.06 -21.86
C LYS A 3 -9.65 -21.70 -20.38
N GLY A 4 -8.84 -20.75 -19.89
CA GLY A 4 -8.97 -20.22 -18.53
C GLY A 4 -10.35 -19.60 -18.31
N ASN A 5 -10.83 -19.62 -17.06
CA ASN A 5 -12.12 -19.04 -16.69
C ASN A 5 -12.19 -17.56 -17.13
N PRO A 6 -13.14 -17.17 -18.03
CA PRO A 6 -13.25 -15.80 -18.52
C PRO A 6 -13.69 -14.80 -17.44
N HIS A 7 -14.23 -15.29 -16.32
CA HIS A 7 -14.63 -14.48 -15.17
C HIS A 7 -13.97 -15.03 -13.90
N PRO A 8 -12.67 -14.75 -13.69
CA PRO A 8 -11.97 -15.21 -12.51
C PRO A 8 -12.60 -14.59 -11.26
N THR A 9 -13.20 -15.42 -10.41
CA THR A 9 -13.76 -14.98 -9.13
C THR A 9 -12.61 -14.61 -8.20
N GLN A 10 -12.51 -13.33 -7.82
CA GLN A 10 -11.52 -12.92 -6.83
C GLN A 10 -11.97 -13.44 -5.46
N THR A 11 -11.28 -14.45 -4.94
CA THR A 11 -11.58 -14.98 -3.62
C THR A 11 -11.29 -13.92 -2.55
N PRO A 12 -12.03 -13.88 -1.43
CA PRO A 12 -11.80 -12.90 -0.36
C PRO A 12 -10.34 -12.90 0.14
N GLY A 13 -9.70 -14.07 0.21
CA GLY A 13 -8.28 -14.20 0.57
C GLY A 13 -7.33 -13.52 -0.44
N PHE A 14 -7.65 -13.53 -1.73
CA PHE A 14 -6.86 -12.85 -2.75
C PHE A 14 -6.96 -11.32 -2.63
N VAL A 15 -8.14 -10.80 -2.30
CA VAL A 15 -8.35 -9.35 -2.10
C VAL A 15 -7.62 -8.86 -0.84
N VAL A 16 -7.69 -9.64 0.24
CA VAL A 16 -6.98 -9.33 1.50
C VAL A 16 -5.46 -9.41 1.33
N GLY A 17 -4.97 -10.41 0.58
CA GLY A 17 -3.53 -10.61 0.34
C GLY A 17 -2.86 -9.49 -0.47
N LYS A 18 -3.60 -8.75 -1.32
CA LYS A 18 -3.05 -7.64 -2.12
C LYS A 18 -2.49 -6.49 -1.28
N PHE A 19 -2.97 -6.34 -0.04
CA PHE A 19 -2.53 -5.29 0.89
C PHE A 19 -1.85 -5.86 2.12
N ALA A 20 -1.49 -7.15 2.11
CA ALA A 20 -0.76 -7.77 3.19
C ALA A 20 0.57 -7.04 3.39
N ARG A 21 0.89 -6.78 4.66
CA ARG A 21 2.15 -6.17 5.07
C ARG A 21 3.31 -7.06 4.63
N SER A 22 4.25 -6.51 3.88
CA SER A 22 5.45 -7.20 3.41
C SER A 22 6.59 -7.19 4.45
N ASP A 23 6.55 -6.28 5.42
CA ASP A 23 7.59 -6.14 6.46
C ASP A 23 7.21 -6.85 7.77
N ALA A 24 8.17 -7.49 8.43
CA ALA A 24 8.04 -8.20 9.71
C ALA A 24 7.89 -7.28 10.94
N GLY A 25 7.38 -6.06 10.76
CA GLY A 25 7.36 -5.05 11.82
C GLY A 25 6.30 -5.29 12.89
N LYS A 26 6.61 -4.90 14.13
CA LYS A 26 5.75 -5.07 15.33
C LYS A 26 4.65 -4.00 15.50
N VAL A 27 4.66 -2.95 14.67
CA VAL A 27 3.75 -1.81 14.82
C VAL A 27 2.36 -2.16 14.31
N GLN A 28 1.32 -1.94 15.12
CA GLN A 28 -0.06 -2.17 14.67
C GLN A 28 -0.44 -1.17 13.56
N LEU A 29 -0.90 -1.68 12.42
CA LEU A 29 -1.34 -0.85 11.29
C LEU A 29 -2.86 -0.64 11.35
N SER A 30 -3.34 0.46 10.78
CA SER A 30 -4.77 0.71 10.62
C SER A 30 -5.43 -0.40 9.78
N LYS A 31 -6.68 -0.76 10.13
CA LYS A 31 -7.50 -1.71 9.35
C LYS A 31 -7.96 -1.15 8.00
N LYS A 32 -7.92 0.18 7.83
CA LYS A 32 -8.34 0.88 6.62
C LYS A 32 -7.14 1.50 5.93
N ASN A 33 -7.07 1.35 4.61
CA ASN A 33 -6.06 2.01 3.78
C ASN A 33 -6.38 3.49 3.63
N LEU A 34 -5.36 4.35 3.75
CA LEU A 34 -5.44 5.74 3.35
C LEU A 34 -5.07 5.85 1.87
N GLN A 35 -5.98 6.36 1.05
CA GLN A 35 -5.78 6.51 -0.40
C GLN A 35 -5.86 7.98 -0.78
N VAL A 36 -4.87 8.44 -1.55
CA VAL A 36 -4.79 9.83 -2.04
C VAL A 36 -4.37 9.82 -3.50
N LYS A 37 -4.80 10.83 -4.26
CA LYS A 37 -4.26 11.08 -5.60
C LYS A 37 -2.95 11.84 -5.47
N LEU A 38 -1.97 11.46 -6.28
CA LEU A 38 -0.68 12.13 -6.38
C LEU A 38 -0.51 12.68 -7.80
N ASP A 39 0.36 13.67 -7.94
CA ASP A 39 0.84 14.09 -9.26
C ASP A 39 1.53 12.93 -9.97
N ILE A 40 1.46 12.92 -11.29
CA ILE A 40 1.91 11.80 -12.14
C ILE A 40 3.38 11.44 -11.84
N ASP A 41 4.25 12.45 -11.73
CA ASP A 41 5.68 12.24 -11.48
C ASP A 41 5.95 11.59 -10.12
N CYS A 42 5.21 12.02 -9.09
CA CYS A 42 5.27 11.45 -7.75
C CYS A 42 4.78 10.00 -7.72
N ASP A 43 3.63 9.70 -8.35
CA ASP A 43 3.12 8.33 -8.44
C ASP A 43 4.12 7.41 -9.15
N GLN A 44 4.69 7.85 -10.28
CA GLN A 44 5.69 7.07 -11.01
C GLN A 44 6.95 6.82 -10.17
N ALA A 45 7.45 7.84 -9.47
CA ALA A 45 8.63 7.70 -8.61
C ALA A 45 8.38 6.69 -7.48
N VAL A 46 7.25 6.81 -6.78
CA VAL A 46 6.89 5.91 -5.66
C VAL A 46 6.66 4.48 -6.14
N ARG A 47 6.05 4.27 -7.32
CA ARG A 47 5.80 2.93 -7.87
C ARG A 47 7.06 2.17 -8.25
N LYS A 48 8.15 2.87 -8.59
CA LYS A 48 9.45 2.27 -8.91
C LYS A 48 10.20 1.76 -7.66
N MET A 49 9.74 2.09 -6.45
CA MET A 49 10.39 1.69 -5.21
C MET A 49 10.02 0.26 -4.81
N SER A 50 11.00 -0.51 -4.32
CA SER A 50 10.82 -1.89 -3.84
C SER A 50 10.03 -1.97 -2.54
N ASP A 51 10.21 -1.02 -1.61
CA ASP A 51 9.47 -0.96 -0.33
C ASP A 51 8.70 0.36 -0.16
N ARG A 52 7.81 0.64 -1.13
CA ARG A 52 6.99 1.87 -1.13
C ARG A 52 6.14 2.03 0.14
N SER A 53 5.64 0.93 0.70
CA SER A 53 4.71 0.98 1.83
C SER A 53 5.41 1.37 3.14
N ALA A 54 6.64 0.87 3.38
CA ALA A 54 7.43 1.33 4.52
C ALA A 54 7.89 2.78 4.35
N TRP A 55 8.31 3.14 3.13
CA TRP A 55 8.72 4.50 2.83
C TRP A 55 7.58 5.51 3.04
N LEU A 56 6.39 5.26 2.50
CA LEU A 56 5.22 6.12 2.66
C LEU A 56 4.84 6.30 4.14
N ARG A 57 4.86 5.21 4.94
CA ARG A 57 4.59 5.28 6.38
C ARG A 57 5.58 6.19 7.11
N ARG A 58 6.87 6.10 6.77
CA ARG A 58 7.90 6.96 7.35
C ARG A 58 7.65 8.42 6.99
N VAL A 59 7.47 8.72 5.71
CA VAL A 59 7.24 10.09 5.22
C VAL A 59 6.00 10.73 5.85
N ILE A 60 4.88 9.99 5.92
CA ILE A 60 3.65 10.48 6.56
C ILE A 60 3.89 10.75 8.05
N ARG A 61 4.59 9.86 8.76
CA ARG A 61 4.90 10.06 10.18
C ARG A 61 5.78 11.29 10.41
N GLU A 62 6.83 11.45 9.60
CA GLU A 62 7.73 12.62 9.68
C GLU A 62 6.97 13.93 9.43
N ALA A 63 6.07 13.95 8.42
CA ALA A 63 5.23 15.11 8.12
C ALA A 63 4.29 15.44 9.29
N LEU A 64 3.59 14.45 9.86
CA LEU A 64 2.69 14.64 11.00
C LEU A 64 3.42 15.20 12.22
N VAL A 65 4.62 14.71 12.54
CA VAL A 65 5.44 15.24 13.63
C VAL A 65 5.86 16.69 13.35
N LYS A 66 6.28 16.99 12.11
CA LYS A 66 6.68 18.35 11.70
C LYS A 66 5.52 19.34 11.81
N GLU A 67 4.29 18.90 11.53
CA GLU A 67 3.08 19.70 11.63
C GLU A 67 2.49 19.77 13.05
N GLY A 68 3.06 19.03 14.02
CA GLY A 68 2.55 18.98 15.40
C GLY A 68 1.25 18.20 15.56
N LEU A 69 0.96 17.29 14.63
CA LEU A 69 -0.23 16.42 14.63
C LEU A 69 0.04 15.04 15.27
N LEU A 70 1.30 14.77 15.62
CA LEU A 70 1.79 13.59 16.34
C LEU A 70 2.85 13.96 17.37
#